data_AF-A0A1X7MP09-F1
#
_entry.id   AF-A0A1X7MP09-F1
#
_cell.length_a   1.000
_cell.length_b   1.000
_cell.length_c   1.000
_cell.angle_alpha   90.00
_cell.angle_beta   90.00
_cell.angle_gamma   90.00
#
_symmetry.space_group_name_H-M   'P 1'
#
loop_
_entity.id
_entity.type
_entity.pdbx_description
1 polymer ?
#
loop_
_entity_poly.entity_id
_entity_poly.type
_entity_poly.pdbx_seq_one_letter_code
_entity_poly.pdbx_strand_id
1 'polypeptide(L)'
;MTDQADLTIRTGPTGPVLEFDFPSMYIGTAEYPDGPTGATVFWFPNKAVGTVDVRGGAPGSYNLDWLRQGHDFPNLDAITISGGSWYGLGTAAGVAAALKDNAHRSGHWNNLATVAGAIIYDYGLRRLTPYHPDDRLGRAALSAARPGVFPLGAQGAGRNTMQGAYFGLWLHSGQGGAFAQVGETKIATFSVVNSVGVVVDRSGAVVAGAQLLPENAKHIDKLLAQIPNELYSDRNSIMGRRRRVGNPANTTISAVVTNQKLTYAELNRLAVQVHTSMGRMIQPLGTVNDGDILFAVSTAEIENPGLHPTDLAVVASETMWSAVLNSIPHIDPYSTTETTIFEPAELSQTFKFGTEGLVEVRQTGNNLTLRSIGECSIFGIEPGETLVSAGREANSFLFASEILQRIAFKRDSDGKVMLVLNPGNWQQIGKILKA
;
A
#
# COMPACT_ATOMS: atom_id res chain seq x y z
N MET A 1 20.44 -7.17 -15.68
CA MET A 1 19.13 -6.83 -15.06
C MET A 1 18.30 -6.17 -16.13
N THR A 2 16.98 -6.34 -16.08
CA THR A 2 16.07 -5.55 -16.92
C THR A 2 16.16 -4.10 -16.47
N ASP A 3 16.40 -3.18 -17.39
CA ASP A 3 16.32 -1.74 -17.13
C ASP A 3 14.89 -1.40 -16.67
N GLN A 4 14.72 -0.46 -15.74
CA GLN A 4 13.39 0.01 -15.36
C GLN A 4 12.62 0.56 -16.58
N ALA A 5 13.35 1.10 -17.56
CA ALA A 5 12.81 1.53 -18.85
C ALA A 5 12.07 0.40 -19.60
N ASP A 6 12.47 -0.85 -19.42
CA ASP A 6 11.89 -2.01 -20.13
C ASP A 6 10.77 -2.71 -19.34
N LEU A 7 10.44 -2.23 -18.14
CA LEU A 7 9.37 -2.85 -17.35
C LEU A 7 8.01 -2.70 -18.02
N THR A 8 7.23 -3.77 -17.94
CA THR A 8 5.83 -3.77 -18.39
C THR A 8 4.98 -3.04 -17.37
N ILE A 9 4.24 -2.03 -17.82
CA ILE A 9 3.26 -1.32 -17.00
C ILE A 9 1.92 -2.07 -17.10
N ARG A 10 1.31 -2.31 -15.94
CA ARG A 10 -0.06 -2.81 -15.83
C ARG A 10 -0.97 -1.69 -15.33
N THR A 11 -2.08 -1.44 -16.01
CA THR A 11 -3.06 -0.42 -15.61
C THR A 11 -4.43 -1.02 -15.36
N GLY A 12 -5.25 -0.30 -14.59
CA GLY A 12 -6.62 -0.69 -14.28
C GLY A 12 -6.73 -1.80 -13.21
N PRO A 13 -7.96 -2.14 -12.80
CA PRO A 13 -8.18 -3.14 -11.77
C PRO A 13 -7.93 -4.55 -12.28
N THR A 14 -7.30 -5.37 -11.44
CA THR A 14 -7.10 -6.81 -11.60
C THR A 14 -7.78 -7.64 -10.51
N GLY A 15 -8.36 -6.97 -9.50
CA GLY A 15 -9.05 -7.57 -8.39
C GLY A 15 -10.32 -6.80 -8.01
N PRO A 16 -10.77 -6.87 -6.74
CA PRO A 16 -12.00 -6.22 -6.31
C PRO A 16 -11.95 -4.70 -6.52
N VAL A 17 -13.11 -4.10 -6.69
CA VAL A 17 -13.27 -2.65 -6.90
C VAL A 17 -14.40 -2.11 -6.04
N LEU A 18 -14.31 -0.85 -5.64
CA LEU A 18 -15.42 -0.03 -5.20
C LEU A 18 -15.98 0.70 -6.43
N GLU A 19 -17.29 0.57 -6.66
CA GLU A 19 -18.05 1.40 -7.60
C GLU A 19 -18.84 2.44 -6.84
N PHE A 20 -18.88 3.68 -7.34
CA PHE A 20 -19.53 4.80 -6.67
C PHE A 20 -19.90 5.93 -7.65
N ASP A 21 -20.90 6.74 -7.31
CA ASP A 21 -21.29 7.90 -8.11
C ASP A 21 -20.52 9.15 -7.64
N PHE A 22 -19.47 9.54 -8.38
CA PHE A 22 -18.78 10.82 -8.21
C PHE A 22 -18.09 11.22 -9.53
N PRO A 23 -18.81 11.83 -10.49
CA PRO A 23 -18.33 12.02 -11.87
C PRO A 23 -17.17 13.02 -12.01
N SER A 24 -16.98 13.91 -11.03
CA SER A 24 -15.96 14.97 -11.08
C SER A 24 -14.58 14.54 -10.57
N MET A 25 -14.45 13.30 -10.14
CA MET A 25 -13.19 12.70 -9.71
C MET A 25 -12.87 11.47 -10.55
N TYR A 26 -11.71 11.49 -11.20
CA TYR A 26 -11.20 10.41 -12.02
C TYR A 26 -10.08 9.71 -11.25
N ILE A 27 -10.11 8.38 -11.19
CA ILE A 27 -9.08 7.62 -10.48
C ILE A 27 -8.46 6.61 -11.42
N GLY A 28 -7.14 6.58 -11.43
CA GLY A 28 -6.36 5.63 -12.22
C GLY A 28 -5.23 5.01 -11.41
N THR A 29 -4.92 3.76 -11.73
CA THR A 29 -3.82 3.01 -11.13
C THR A 29 -2.89 2.47 -12.20
N ALA A 30 -1.60 2.45 -11.88
CA ALA A 30 -0.59 1.79 -12.68
C ALA A 30 0.44 1.10 -11.78
N GLU A 31 0.96 -0.02 -12.25
CA GLU A 31 1.82 -0.89 -11.47
C GLU A 31 2.98 -1.44 -12.31
N TYR A 32 4.11 -1.66 -11.66
CA TYR A 32 5.19 -2.51 -12.16
C TYR A 32 5.08 -3.87 -11.47
N PRO A 33 4.61 -4.93 -12.15
CA PRO A 33 4.47 -6.26 -11.54
C PRO A 33 5.79 -6.84 -11.05
N ASP A 34 6.90 -6.53 -11.73
CA ASP A 34 8.25 -6.97 -11.37
C ASP A 34 8.80 -6.28 -10.11
N GLY A 35 8.18 -5.18 -9.67
CA GLY A 35 8.48 -4.54 -8.39
C GLY A 35 8.34 -5.55 -7.24
N PRO A 36 7.12 -5.98 -6.89
CA PRO A 36 5.82 -5.39 -7.22
C PRO A 36 5.65 -4.01 -6.55
N THR A 37 5.15 -3.03 -7.28
CA THR A 37 4.86 -1.67 -6.78
C THR A 37 3.87 -0.95 -7.67
N GLY A 38 3.33 0.18 -7.23
CA GLY A 38 2.41 0.95 -8.04
C GLY A 38 2.13 2.36 -7.56
N ALA A 39 1.27 3.03 -8.31
CA ALA A 39 0.79 4.37 -8.09
C ALA A 39 -0.73 4.43 -8.27
N THR A 40 -1.35 5.35 -7.53
CA THR A 40 -2.77 5.70 -7.61
C THR A 40 -2.88 7.21 -7.78
N VAL A 41 -3.60 7.64 -8.81
CA VAL A 41 -3.77 9.04 -9.19
C VAL A 41 -5.24 9.40 -9.08
N PHE A 42 -5.54 10.47 -8.35
CA PHE A 42 -6.85 11.10 -8.33
C PHE A 42 -6.75 12.40 -9.11
N TRP A 43 -7.53 12.52 -10.18
CA TRP A 43 -7.52 13.63 -11.11
C TRP A 43 -8.88 14.35 -11.11
N PHE A 44 -8.83 15.67 -11.08
CA PHE A 44 -9.97 16.58 -11.05
C PHE A 44 -9.91 17.45 -12.31
N PRO A 45 -10.60 17.08 -13.41
CA PRO A 45 -10.51 17.81 -14.68
C PRO A 45 -10.85 19.31 -14.57
N ASN A 46 -11.80 19.63 -13.68
CA ASN A 46 -12.27 21.00 -13.43
C ASN A 46 -11.50 21.72 -12.31
N LYS A 47 -10.38 21.14 -11.85
CA LYS A 47 -9.68 21.50 -10.61
C LYS A 47 -10.57 21.34 -9.37
N ALA A 48 -9.93 21.30 -8.21
CA ALA A 48 -10.59 21.23 -6.92
C ALA A 48 -9.93 22.17 -5.91
N VAL A 49 -10.63 22.47 -4.82
CA VAL A 49 -10.04 23.07 -3.62
C VAL A 49 -9.37 21.96 -2.84
N GLY A 50 -8.14 22.15 -2.37
CA GLY A 50 -7.37 21.13 -1.69
C GLY A 50 -6.62 21.64 -0.46
N THR A 51 -6.44 20.78 0.52
CA THR A 51 -5.58 20.99 1.68
C THR A 51 -5.00 19.65 2.13
N VAL A 52 -4.11 19.68 3.12
CA VAL A 52 -3.40 18.50 3.61
C VAL A 52 -3.16 18.59 5.11
N ASP A 53 -3.27 17.46 5.80
CA ASP A 53 -2.86 17.28 7.20
C ASP A 53 -1.74 16.22 7.26
N VAL A 54 -0.58 16.58 7.83
CA VAL A 54 0.62 15.72 7.87
C VAL A 54 1.02 15.51 9.32
N ARG A 55 1.15 14.25 9.76
CA ARG A 55 1.35 13.91 11.17
C ARG A 55 2.52 12.97 11.45
N GLY A 56 2.81 12.06 10.53
CA GLY A 56 3.91 11.14 10.70
C GLY A 56 5.27 11.86 10.78
N GLY A 57 6.23 11.27 11.48
CA GLY A 57 7.59 11.80 11.62
C GLY A 57 8.50 11.64 10.40
N ALA A 58 8.09 10.86 9.39
CA ALA A 58 8.87 10.57 8.19
C ALA A 58 8.10 10.79 6.87
N PRO A 59 7.47 11.96 6.63
CA PRO A 59 6.69 12.19 5.43
C PRO A 59 7.59 12.29 4.19
N GLY A 60 7.18 11.65 3.09
CA GLY A 60 7.72 11.89 1.76
C GLY A 60 6.64 12.50 0.88
N SER A 61 6.90 13.67 0.29
CA SER A 61 5.82 14.42 -0.35
C SER A 61 6.28 15.33 -1.49
N TYR A 62 5.31 15.72 -2.33
CA TYR A 62 5.48 16.58 -3.50
C TYR A 62 4.47 17.74 -3.41
N ASN A 63 4.96 18.98 -3.45
CA ASN A 63 4.16 20.22 -3.47
C ASN A 63 3.13 20.42 -2.33
N LEU A 64 3.37 19.87 -1.12
CA LEU A 64 2.42 20.04 -0.01
C LEU A 64 2.40 21.45 0.59
N ASP A 65 3.53 22.17 0.59
CA ASP A 65 3.56 23.55 1.11
C ASP A 65 2.69 24.50 0.29
N TRP A 66 2.54 24.23 -1.00
CA TRP A 66 1.58 24.94 -1.84
C TRP A 66 0.13 24.66 -1.41
N LEU A 67 -0.23 23.41 -1.14
CA LEU A 67 -1.56 23.09 -0.59
C LEU A 67 -1.81 23.72 0.79
N ARG A 68 -0.77 23.91 1.61
CA ARG A 68 -0.87 24.51 2.94
C ARG A 68 -1.08 26.02 2.93
N GLN A 69 -0.68 26.71 1.86
CA GLN A 69 -0.85 28.17 1.75
C GLN A 69 -2.32 28.59 1.74
N GLY A 70 -3.20 27.70 1.34
CA GLY A 70 -4.65 27.86 1.46
C GLY A 70 -5.26 28.80 0.46
N HIS A 71 -6.08 28.23 -0.43
CA HIS A 71 -6.80 28.96 -1.45
C HIS A 71 -8.26 28.52 -1.43
N ASP A 72 -9.18 29.49 -1.41
CA ASP A 72 -10.63 29.27 -1.46
C ASP A 72 -11.17 29.09 -2.90
N PHE A 73 -10.28 28.81 -3.87
CA PHE A 73 -10.64 28.63 -5.27
C PHE A 73 -10.08 27.31 -5.82
N PRO A 74 -10.79 26.64 -6.76
CA PRO A 74 -10.32 25.40 -7.36
C PRO A 74 -8.98 25.60 -8.08
N ASN A 75 -7.90 25.02 -7.52
CA ASN A 75 -6.57 25.11 -8.08
C ASN A 75 -5.78 23.79 -8.02
N LEU A 76 -6.37 22.68 -7.62
CA LEU A 76 -5.72 21.36 -7.57
C LEU A 76 -6.18 20.48 -8.74
N ASP A 77 -5.24 20.08 -9.60
CA ASP A 77 -5.52 19.15 -10.69
C ASP A 77 -5.51 17.70 -10.24
N ALA A 78 -4.52 17.30 -9.45
CA ALA A 78 -4.39 15.91 -9.06
C ALA A 78 -3.66 15.71 -7.73
N ILE A 79 -4.02 14.64 -7.03
CA ILE A 79 -3.22 14.06 -5.96
C ILE A 79 -2.69 12.69 -6.40
N THR A 80 -1.43 12.39 -6.08
CA THR A 80 -0.81 11.10 -6.37
C THR A 80 -0.37 10.41 -5.08
N ILE A 81 -0.62 9.10 -5.00
CA ILE A 81 -0.06 8.23 -3.96
C ILE A 81 0.79 7.18 -4.66
N SER A 82 2.00 6.93 -4.20
CA SER A 82 2.85 5.89 -4.82
C SER A 82 3.67 5.10 -3.81
N GLY A 83 4.05 3.88 -4.18
CA GLY A 83 5.17 3.17 -3.58
C GLY A 83 6.51 3.83 -3.90
N GLY A 84 7.60 3.13 -3.63
CA GLY A 84 8.96 3.51 -4.01
C GLY A 84 9.63 4.51 -3.08
N SER A 85 9.08 4.79 -1.90
CA SER A 85 9.63 5.79 -0.98
C SER A 85 9.87 7.14 -1.72
N TRP A 86 10.92 7.88 -1.36
CA TRP A 86 11.27 9.15 -2.01
C TRP A 86 11.49 9.04 -3.53
N TYR A 87 11.89 7.89 -4.07
CA TYR A 87 12.02 7.69 -5.52
C TYR A 87 10.65 7.75 -6.22
N GLY A 88 9.60 7.30 -5.54
CA GLY A 88 8.21 7.33 -6.01
C GLY A 88 7.67 8.72 -6.33
N LEU A 89 8.29 9.79 -5.79
CA LEU A 89 7.89 11.17 -6.04
C LEU A 89 7.93 11.55 -7.54
N GLY A 90 8.68 10.80 -8.36
CA GLY A 90 8.66 10.93 -9.83
C GLY A 90 7.27 10.74 -10.43
N THR A 91 6.39 9.97 -9.80
CA THR A 91 4.98 9.78 -10.20
C THR A 91 4.26 11.12 -10.37
N ALA A 92 4.40 12.02 -9.38
CA ALA A 92 3.72 13.32 -9.39
C ALA A 92 4.20 14.21 -10.55
N ALA A 93 5.50 14.22 -10.81
CA ALA A 93 6.09 14.92 -11.95
C ALA A 93 5.59 14.36 -13.29
N GLY A 94 5.47 13.03 -13.41
CA GLY A 94 4.91 12.36 -14.58
C GLY A 94 3.46 12.73 -14.85
N VAL A 95 2.63 12.78 -13.80
CA VAL A 95 1.23 13.24 -13.91
C VAL A 95 1.15 14.70 -14.33
N ALA A 96 1.95 15.59 -13.73
CA ALA A 96 1.97 17.00 -14.10
C ALA A 96 2.38 17.21 -15.56
N ALA A 97 3.40 16.47 -16.02
CA ALA A 97 3.83 16.50 -17.41
C ALA A 97 2.75 15.94 -18.36
N ALA A 98 2.11 14.82 -18.04
CA ALA A 98 1.02 14.28 -18.87
C ALA A 98 -0.20 15.21 -18.96
N LEU A 99 -0.57 15.91 -17.89
CA LEU A 99 -1.64 16.90 -17.95
C LEU A 99 -1.33 18.02 -18.96
N LYS A 100 -0.06 18.40 -19.07
CA LYS A 100 0.40 19.37 -20.06
C LYS A 100 0.44 18.76 -21.46
N ASP A 101 1.08 17.61 -21.61
CA ASP A 101 1.31 16.93 -22.90
C ASP A 101 -0.02 16.51 -23.57
N ASN A 102 -1.03 16.15 -22.77
CA ASN A 102 -2.37 15.79 -23.23
C ASN A 102 -3.30 17.01 -23.39
N ALA A 103 -2.75 18.24 -23.35
CA ALA A 103 -3.47 19.50 -23.50
C ALA A 103 -4.60 19.76 -22.48
N HIS A 104 -4.63 19.05 -21.34
CA HIS A 104 -5.50 19.43 -20.22
C HIS A 104 -5.06 20.74 -19.58
N ARG A 105 -3.75 21.04 -19.62
CA ARG A 105 -3.17 22.30 -19.16
C ARG A 105 -2.19 22.81 -20.21
N SER A 106 -2.14 24.13 -20.41
CA SER A 106 -1.30 24.72 -21.47
C SER A 106 0.18 24.86 -21.08
N GLY A 107 0.47 24.91 -19.79
CA GLY A 107 1.81 25.29 -19.30
C GLY A 107 2.05 26.80 -19.28
N HIS A 108 1.08 27.62 -19.69
CA HIS A 108 1.11 29.07 -19.46
C HIS A 108 0.91 29.36 -17.96
N TRP A 109 1.43 30.49 -17.46
CA TRP A 109 1.50 30.78 -16.01
C TRP A 109 0.13 30.76 -15.30
N ASN A 110 -0.96 31.07 -16.02
CA ASN A 110 -2.33 31.06 -15.51
C ASN A 110 -3.07 29.72 -15.75
N ASN A 111 -2.40 28.71 -16.31
CA ASN A 111 -2.96 27.40 -16.65
C ASN A 111 -1.86 26.32 -16.58
N LEU A 112 -1.25 26.22 -15.40
CA LEU A 112 -0.27 25.18 -15.03
C LEU A 112 -0.97 23.95 -14.46
N ALA A 113 -0.33 22.80 -14.65
CA ALA A 113 -0.68 21.58 -13.94
C ALA A 113 -0.27 21.69 -12.48
N THR A 114 -1.23 21.52 -11.58
CA THR A 114 -1.04 21.63 -10.13
C THR A 114 -1.26 20.28 -9.48
N VAL A 115 -0.15 19.57 -9.25
CA VAL A 115 -0.15 18.21 -8.70
C VAL A 115 0.51 18.22 -7.34
N ALA A 116 -0.14 17.57 -6.38
CA ALA A 116 0.43 17.24 -5.08
C ALA A 116 0.60 15.73 -4.95
N GLY A 117 1.50 15.27 -4.10
CA GLY A 117 1.74 13.85 -3.97
C GLY A 117 2.33 13.43 -2.63
N ALA A 118 2.16 12.15 -2.32
CA ALA A 118 2.75 11.50 -1.17
C ALA A 118 3.18 10.07 -1.50
N ILE A 119 4.11 9.55 -0.73
CA ILE A 119 4.70 8.23 -0.97
C ILE A 119 4.62 7.34 0.26
N ILE A 120 4.66 6.04 0.04
CA ILE A 120 4.89 5.03 1.07
C ILE A 120 6.26 4.38 0.85
N TYR A 121 6.87 3.89 1.93
CA TYR A 121 8.02 2.99 1.84
C TYR A 121 7.53 1.54 1.64
N ASP A 122 7.72 0.95 0.46
CA ASP A 122 7.36 -0.44 0.14
C ASP A 122 8.58 -1.31 -0.27
N TYR A 123 9.77 -0.87 0.15
CA TYR A 123 11.06 -1.56 0.03
C TYR A 123 11.37 -2.43 1.26
N GLY A 124 12.59 -2.97 1.28
CA GLY A 124 13.20 -3.63 2.44
C GLY A 124 12.92 -5.12 2.44
N LEU A 125 12.65 -5.67 3.62
CA LEU A 125 12.45 -7.11 3.82
C LEU A 125 11.35 -7.73 2.96
N ARG A 126 10.45 -6.92 2.37
CA ARG A 126 9.28 -7.35 1.59
C ARG A 126 9.42 -7.20 0.09
N ARG A 127 10.47 -6.56 -0.43
CA ARG A 127 10.70 -6.36 -1.87
C ARG A 127 12.18 -6.40 -2.21
N LEU A 128 12.57 -7.34 -3.07
CA LEU A 128 13.96 -7.64 -3.40
C LEU A 128 14.46 -6.96 -4.68
N THR A 129 13.61 -6.16 -5.34
CA THR A 129 13.95 -5.47 -6.58
C THR A 129 14.15 -3.97 -6.33
N PRO A 130 15.00 -3.31 -7.15
CA PRO A 130 15.24 -1.86 -7.02
C PRO A 130 14.12 -1.00 -7.63
N TYR A 131 13.15 -1.61 -8.31
CA TYR A 131 12.15 -0.92 -9.11
C TYR A 131 11.22 -0.04 -8.26
N HIS A 132 10.86 1.13 -8.78
CA HIS A 132 9.96 2.09 -8.14
C HIS A 132 9.01 2.75 -9.16
N PRO A 133 7.87 3.30 -8.70
CA PRO A 133 7.06 4.21 -9.49
C PRO A 133 7.88 5.41 -9.98
N ASP A 134 7.83 5.67 -11.28
CA ASP A 134 8.52 6.77 -11.96
C ASP A 134 7.54 7.64 -12.74
N ASP A 135 8.05 8.58 -13.56
CA ASP A 135 7.21 9.45 -14.35
C ASP A 135 6.34 8.66 -15.34
N ARG A 136 6.88 7.59 -15.95
CA ARG A 136 6.15 6.72 -16.89
C ARG A 136 4.96 6.06 -16.20
N LEU A 137 5.15 5.58 -14.98
CA LEU A 137 4.07 4.98 -14.21
C LEU A 137 2.99 6.00 -13.84
N GLY A 138 3.39 7.23 -13.47
CA GLY A 138 2.46 8.33 -13.22
C GLY A 138 1.63 8.70 -14.46
N ARG A 139 2.28 8.82 -15.63
CA ARG A 139 1.60 9.09 -16.92
C ARG A 139 0.61 7.98 -17.27
N ALA A 140 0.98 6.72 -17.06
CA ALA A 140 0.12 5.58 -17.31
C ALA A 140 -1.09 5.53 -16.35
N ALA A 141 -0.88 5.82 -15.07
CA ALA A 141 -1.96 5.89 -14.09
C ALA A 141 -2.96 7.00 -14.45
N LEU A 142 -2.49 8.19 -14.82
CA LEU A 142 -3.37 9.28 -15.29
C LEU A 142 -4.15 8.88 -16.55
N SER A 143 -3.48 8.24 -17.52
CA SER A 143 -4.13 7.81 -18.77
C SER A 143 -5.20 6.75 -18.55
N ALA A 144 -5.05 5.95 -17.49
CA ALA A 144 -6.03 4.94 -17.07
C ALA A 144 -7.14 5.50 -16.17
N ALA A 145 -7.10 6.80 -15.83
CA ALA A 145 -8.02 7.39 -14.87
C ALA A 145 -9.46 7.44 -15.42
N ARG A 146 -10.41 6.99 -14.61
CA ARG A 146 -11.84 6.97 -14.94
C ARG A 146 -12.70 7.29 -13.73
N PRO A 147 -13.91 7.83 -13.90
CA PRO A 147 -14.77 8.18 -12.78
C PRO A 147 -15.42 6.94 -12.17
N GLY A 148 -15.78 7.03 -10.90
CA GLY A 148 -16.68 6.09 -10.21
C GLY A 148 -16.16 4.67 -9.97
N VAL A 149 -14.87 4.41 -10.16
CA VAL A 149 -14.26 3.10 -9.86
C VAL A 149 -12.94 3.27 -9.12
N PHE A 150 -12.78 2.56 -8.01
CA PHE A 150 -11.54 2.52 -7.23
C PHE A 150 -11.10 1.06 -6.97
N PRO A 151 -9.91 0.63 -7.41
CA PRO A 151 -9.39 -0.70 -7.12
C PRO A 151 -9.12 -0.91 -5.62
N LEU A 152 -9.49 -2.06 -5.04
CA LEU A 152 -9.32 -2.39 -3.62
C LEU A 152 -8.23 -3.45 -3.38
N GLY A 153 -7.63 -3.44 -2.19
CA GLY A 153 -6.59 -4.40 -1.80
C GLY A 153 -5.23 -4.10 -2.44
N ALA A 154 -4.53 -5.15 -2.87
CA ALA A 154 -3.14 -5.09 -3.35
C ALA A 154 -3.02 -4.57 -4.80
N GLN A 155 -3.58 -3.40 -5.06
CA GLN A 155 -3.63 -2.74 -6.37
C GLN A 155 -3.13 -1.28 -6.25
N GLY A 156 -2.64 -0.70 -7.35
CA GLY A 156 -2.14 0.68 -7.40
C GLY A 156 -1.03 0.95 -6.37
N ALA A 157 -1.14 2.06 -5.64
CA ALA A 157 -0.24 2.36 -4.52
C ALA A 157 -0.33 1.35 -3.37
N GLY A 158 -1.44 0.62 -3.25
CA GLY A 158 -1.64 -0.48 -2.32
C GLY A 158 -0.87 -1.76 -2.66
N ARG A 159 -0.12 -1.79 -3.77
CA ARG A 159 0.43 -3.03 -4.35
C ARG A 159 1.24 -3.89 -3.37
N ASN A 160 2.10 -3.26 -2.57
CA ASN A 160 3.04 -3.94 -1.69
C ASN A 160 3.06 -3.33 -0.29
N THR A 161 1.90 -2.91 0.20
CA THR A 161 1.73 -2.35 1.55
C THR A 161 1.72 -3.45 2.61
N MET A 162 2.17 -3.12 3.82
CA MET A 162 2.00 -3.97 5.00
C MET A 162 1.66 -3.16 6.25
N GLN A 163 1.12 -3.83 7.26
CA GLN A 163 0.75 -3.26 8.55
C GLN A 163 1.32 -4.06 9.74
N GLY A 164 1.27 -3.47 10.93
CA GLY A 164 1.56 -4.17 12.18
C GLY A 164 3.05 -4.37 12.46
N ALA A 165 3.92 -3.61 11.80
CA ALA A 165 5.37 -3.65 12.03
C ALA A 165 5.74 -3.38 13.50
N TYR A 166 4.97 -2.56 14.21
CA TYR A 166 5.15 -2.29 15.64
C TYR A 166 5.12 -3.56 16.49
N PHE A 167 4.20 -4.46 16.15
CA PHE A 167 3.96 -5.73 16.85
C PHE A 167 4.69 -6.88 16.16
N GLY A 168 5.64 -6.60 15.25
CA GLY A 168 6.36 -7.64 14.51
C GLY A 168 5.49 -8.50 13.61
N LEU A 169 4.27 -8.07 13.25
CA LEU A 169 3.31 -8.87 12.49
C LEU A 169 3.47 -8.76 10.97
N TRP A 170 3.92 -7.62 10.44
CA TRP A 170 4.25 -7.41 9.02
C TRP A 170 3.26 -8.00 8.00
N LEU A 171 1.98 -7.76 8.23
CA LEU A 171 0.90 -8.39 7.46
C LEU A 171 0.62 -7.61 6.19
N HIS A 172 0.39 -8.30 5.08
CA HIS A 172 -0.09 -7.65 3.87
C HIS A 172 -1.39 -6.86 4.11
N SER A 173 -1.45 -5.70 3.50
CA SER A 173 -2.59 -4.78 3.52
C SER A 173 -2.90 -4.37 2.07
N GLY A 174 -3.44 -3.17 1.86
CA GLY A 174 -3.70 -2.66 0.52
C GLY A 174 -4.12 -1.20 0.50
N GLN A 175 -4.76 -0.84 -0.61
CA GLN A 175 -5.55 0.37 -0.70
C GLN A 175 -7.04 0.06 -0.54
N GLY A 176 -7.77 0.96 0.10
CA GLY A 176 -9.17 0.78 0.42
C GLY A 176 -9.96 2.06 0.16
N GLY A 177 -11.24 1.90 -0.13
CA GLY A 177 -12.15 2.98 -0.46
C GLY A 177 -13.52 2.76 0.14
N ALA A 178 -14.24 3.85 0.39
CA ALA A 178 -15.63 3.84 0.78
C ALA A 178 -16.32 5.13 0.31
N PHE A 179 -17.64 5.06 0.15
CA PHE A 179 -18.46 6.16 -0.35
C PHE A 179 -19.71 6.30 0.51
N ALA A 180 -20.10 7.54 0.80
CA ALA A 180 -21.33 7.90 1.48
C ALA A 180 -21.97 9.11 0.77
N GLN A 181 -23.29 9.24 0.93
CA GLN A 181 -24.04 10.34 0.37
C GLN A 181 -25.09 10.83 1.38
N VAL A 182 -25.16 12.14 1.57
CA VAL A 182 -26.15 12.82 2.42
C VAL A 182 -26.87 13.86 1.57
N GLY A 183 -28.09 13.54 1.13
CA GLY A 183 -28.79 14.33 0.13
C GLY A 183 -27.98 14.41 -1.16
N GLU A 184 -27.59 15.60 -1.58
CA GLU A 184 -26.72 15.83 -2.75
C GLU A 184 -25.22 15.82 -2.41
N THR A 185 -24.86 15.90 -1.11
CA THR A 185 -23.46 15.86 -0.68
C THR A 185 -22.90 14.46 -0.81
N LYS A 186 -21.88 14.32 -1.67
CA LYS A 186 -21.11 13.10 -1.91
C LYS A 186 -19.83 13.14 -1.08
N ILE A 187 -19.48 12.03 -0.44
CA ILE A 187 -18.29 11.90 0.40
C ILE A 187 -17.59 10.60 0.02
N ALA A 188 -16.41 10.70 -0.58
CA ALA A 188 -15.57 9.55 -0.91
C ALA A 188 -14.30 9.58 -0.08
N THR A 189 -13.93 8.45 0.52
CA THR A 189 -12.69 8.33 1.31
C THR A 189 -11.85 7.19 0.81
N PHE A 190 -10.54 7.39 0.80
CA PHE A 190 -9.56 6.44 0.30
C PHE A 190 -8.37 6.34 1.24
N SER A 191 -7.75 5.18 1.33
CA SER A 191 -6.58 4.93 2.16
C SER A 191 -5.61 3.97 1.46
N VAL A 192 -4.32 4.18 1.64
CA VAL A 192 -3.23 3.25 1.30
C VAL A 192 -2.52 2.93 2.61
N VAL A 193 -2.77 1.74 3.16
CA VAL A 193 -2.44 1.42 4.55
C VAL A 193 -1.10 0.68 4.60
N ASN A 194 0.01 1.40 4.82
CA ASN A 194 1.32 0.78 5.07
C ASN A 194 1.82 1.09 6.48
N SER A 195 0.97 0.90 7.50
CA SER A 195 1.13 1.45 8.85
C SER A 195 2.15 0.71 9.74
N VAL A 196 2.78 1.43 10.67
CA VAL A 196 3.48 0.81 11.81
C VAL A 196 2.48 0.02 12.66
N GLY A 197 1.32 0.60 12.96
CA GLY A 197 0.26 -0.04 13.74
C GLY A 197 -0.55 -1.08 12.97
N VAL A 198 -1.50 -1.70 13.66
CA VAL A 198 -2.48 -2.64 13.10
C VAL A 198 -3.81 -1.95 12.85
N VAL A 199 -4.53 -2.43 11.85
CA VAL A 199 -5.92 -2.06 11.60
C VAL A 199 -6.84 -2.79 12.60
N VAL A 200 -7.84 -2.08 13.08
CA VAL A 200 -8.85 -2.60 14.00
C VAL A 200 -10.27 -2.30 13.52
N ASP A 201 -11.20 -3.18 13.82
CA ASP A 201 -12.62 -2.95 13.57
C ASP A 201 -13.24 -2.05 14.64
N ARG A 202 -14.53 -1.75 14.46
CA ARG A 202 -15.30 -0.90 15.39
C ARG A 202 -15.50 -1.50 16.77
N SER A 203 -15.33 -2.81 16.92
CA SER A 203 -15.35 -3.46 18.23
C SER A 203 -14.02 -3.31 18.96
N GLY A 204 -12.93 -3.01 18.24
CA GLY A 204 -11.56 -2.97 18.73
C GLY A 204 -10.78 -4.26 18.46
N ALA A 205 -11.35 -5.20 17.70
CA ALA A 205 -10.66 -6.42 17.30
C ALA A 205 -9.63 -6.13 16.20
N VAL A 206 -8.47 -6.78 16.28
CA VAL A 206 -7.45 -6.75 15.23
C VAL A 206 -7.96 -7.54 14.03
N VAL A 207 -8.06 -6.91 12.86
CA VAL A 207 -8.77 -7.51 11.70
C VAL A 207 -7.89 -8.36 10.80
N ALA A 208 -6.58 -8.22 10.90
CA ALA A 208 -5.61 -8.99 10.11
C ALA A 208 -4.62 -9.68 11.05
N GLY A 209 -4.33 -10.96 10.77
CA GLY A 209 -3.33 -11.73 11.52
C GLY A 209 -3.70 -12.04 12.96
N ALA A 210 -4.98 -11.92 13.35
CA ALA A 210 -5.45 -12.26 14.69
C ALA A 210 -5.13 -13.71 15.08
N GLN A 211 -5.01 -14.62 14.11
CA GLN A 211 -4.59 -16.02 14.32
C GLN A 211 -3.12 -16.18 14.71
N LEU A 212 -2.27 -15.16 14.46
CA LEU A 212 -0.87 -15.13 14.88
C LEU A 212 -0.71 -14.57 16.29
N LEU A 213 -1.79 -14.03 16.85
CA LEU A 213 -1.83 -13.43 18.18
C LEU A 213 -2.39 -14.44 19.21
N PRO A 214 -1.88 -14.43 20.45
CA PRO A 214 -2.52 -15.12 21.56
C PRO A 214 -3.99 -14.74 21.71
N GLU A 215 -4.84 -15.63 22.22
CA GLU A 215 -6.27 -15.35 22.43
C GLU A 215 -6.52 -14.06 23.25
N ASN A 216 -5.68 -13.82 24.26
CA ASN A 216 -5.72 -12.61 25.09
C ASN A 216 -5.07 -11.37 24.44
N ALA A 217 -4.77 -11.40 23.14
CA ALA A 217 -4.11 -10.32 22.40
C ALA A 217 -4.85 -9.94 21.10
N LYS A 218 -6.00 -10.55 20.81
CA LYS A 218 -6.78 -10.30 19.57
C LYS A 218 -7.54 -8.97 19.56
N HIS A 219 -7.63 -8.30 20.70
CA HIS A 219 -8.25 -6.99 20.85
C HIS A 219 -7.18 -5.95 21.19
N ILE A 220 -7.31 -4.75 20.62
CA ILE A 220 -6.24 -3.75 20.63
C ILE A 220 -5.85 -3.25 22.03
N ASP A 221 -6.82 -3.08 22.94
CA ASP A 221 -6.54 -2.69 24.32
C ASP A 221 -5.64 -3.72 25.04
N LYS A 222 -5.87 -5.02 24.79
CA LYS A 222 -5.09 -6.11 25.37
C LYS A 222 -3.74 -6.25 24.70
N LEU A 223 -3.67 -6.05 23.39
CA LEU A 223 -2.41 -6.06 22.65
C LEU A 223 -1.49 -4.93 23.13
N LEU A 224 -2.02 -3.71 23.27
CA LEU A 224 -1.27 -2.57 23.78
C LEU A 224 -0.86 -2.75 25.25
N ALA A 225 -1.72 -3.36 26.08
CA ALA A 225 -1.41 -3.61 27.50
C ALA A 225 -0.22 -4.57 27.71
N GLN A 226 0.19 -5.35 26.70
CA GLN A 226 1.34 -6.25 26.78
C GLN A 226 2.68 -5.54 26.59
N ILE A 227 2.69 -4.34 25.98
CA ILE A 227 3.91 -3.61 25.63
C ILE A 227 4.87 -3.44 26.83
N PRO A 228 4.44 -2.97 28.02
CA PRO A 228 5.36 -2.76 29.13
C PRO A 228 6.06 -4.05 29.58
N ASN A 229 5.39 -5.20 29.50
CA ASN A 229 5.94 -6.49 29.94
C ASN A 229 6.89 -7.10 28.90
N GLU A 230 6.64 -6.86 27.62
CA GLU A 230 7.45 -7.37 26.52
C GLU A 230 8.73 -6.56 26.25
N LEU A 231 8.79 -5.28 26.65
CA LEU A 231 10.01 -4.47 26.55
C LEU A 231 11.16 -5.04 27.41
N TYR A 232 10.84 -5.83 28.43
CA TYR A 232 11.79 -6.40 29.40
C TYR A 232 11.93 -7.93 29.31
N SER A 233 11.21 -8.62 28.41
CA SER A 233 11.20 -10.09 28.37
C SER A 233 11.49 -10.69 26.98
N ASP A 234 12.44 -11.63 27.01
CA ASP A 234 12.71 -12.80 26.15
C ASP A 234 12.70 -12.66 24.60
N ARG A 235 13.51 -13.51 23.94
CA ARG A 235 13.55 -13.63 22.46
C ARG A 235 12.25 -14.16 21.84
N ASN A 236 11.34 -14.68 22.67
CA ASN A 236 10.07 -15.30 22.24
C ASN A 236 8.84 -14.38 22.37
N SER A 237 8.99 -13.14 22.86
CA SER A 237 7.87 -12.17 22.93
C SER A 237 7.51 -11.62 21.54
N ILE A 238 6.28 -11.10 21.39
CA ILE A 238 5.82 -10.48 20.14
C ILE A 238 6.78 -9.32 19.76
N MET A 239 7.19 -8.54 20.75
CA MET A 239 8.18 -7.47 20.57
C MET A 239 9.65 -7.94 20.49
N GLY A 240 9.97 -9.18 20.90
CA GLY A 240 11.25 -9.83 20.59
C GLY A 240 11.46 -10.01 19.07
N ARG A 241 10.37 -10.22 18.32
CA ARG A 241 10.37 -10.24 16.84
C ARG A 241 10.69 -8.87 16.24
N ARG A 242 10.28 -7.77 16.91
CA ARG A 242 10.61 -6.38 16.51
C ARG A 242 12.11 -6.13 16.41
N ARG A 243 12.94 -6.77 17.25
CA ARG A 243 14.41 -6.60 17.23
C ARG A 243 15.08 -7.22 16.01
N ARG A 244 14.43 -8.15 15.31
CA ARG A 244 14.98 -8.76 14.08
C ARG A 244 14.83 -7.86 12.86
N VAL A 245 13.86 -6.94 12.90
CA VAL A 245 13.56 -6.07 11.76
C VAL A 245 13.97 -4.64 12.13
N GLY A 246 14.93 -4.06 11.40
CA GLY A 246 15.40 -2.70 11.62
C GLY A 246 14.26 -1.66 11.69
N ASN A 247 14.56 -0.45 12.18
CA ASN A 247 13.55 0.57 12.47
C ASN A 247 12.65 0.83 11.24
N PRO A 248 11.38 0.39 11.27
CA PRO A 248 10.63 0.25 10.03
C PRO A 248 10.04 1.60 9.63
N ALA A 249 10.37 2.06 8.42
CA ALA A 249 9.68 3.21 7.81
C ALA A 249 8.34 2.72 7.24
N ASN A 250 7.26 3.29 7.73
CA ASN A 250 5.89 2.94 7.37
C ASN A 250 5.10 4.23 7.11
N THR A 251 3.91 4.15 6.54
CA THR A 251 3.14 5.32 6.12
C THR A 251 1.70 4.93 5.80
N THR A 252 0.71 5.60 6.36
CA THR A 252 -0.67 5.58 5.85
C THR A 252 -0.96 6.87 5.11
N ILE A 253 -1.27 6.76 3.82
CA ILE A 253 -1.71 7.91 3.01
C ILE A 253 -3.21 7.80 2.79
N SER A 254 -3.95 8.89 2.96
CA SER A 254 -5.39 8.89 2.82
C SER A 254 -5.91 10.13 2.11
N ALA A 255 -7.15 10.04 1.62
CA ALA A 255 -7.84 11.15 0.98
C ALA A 255 -9.32 11.15 1.39
N VAL A 256 -9.86 12.34 1.66
CA VAL A 256 -11.31 12.60 1.74
C VAL A 256 -11.68 13.59 0.63
N VAL A 257 -12.68 13.23 -0.17
CA VAL A 257 -13.16 14.04 -1.29
C VAL A 257 -14.65 14.28 -1.11
N THR A 258 -15.06 15.54 -1.16
CA THR A 258 -16.47 15.96 -1.10
C THR A 258 -16.83 16.88 -2.25
N ASN A 259 -18.10 16.93 -2.63
CA ASN A 259 -18.61 17.92 -3.58
C ASN A 259 -19.19 19.18 -2.93
N GLN A 260 -19.31 19.19 -1.60
CA GLN A 260 -19.77 20.35 -0.85
C GLN A 260 -18.73 21.47 -0.90
N LYS A 261 -19.16 22.67 -1.28
CA LYS A 261 -18.37 23.90 -1.17
C LYS A 261 -17.98 24.13 0.29
N LEU A 262 -16.68 24.26 0.51
CA LEU A 262 -16.08 24.55 1.79
C LEU A 262 -15.00 25.61 1.55
N THR A 263 -14.88 26.55 2.47
CA THR A 263 -13.67 27.38 2.57
C THR A 263 -12.47 26.48 2.88
N TYR A 264 -11.27 26.95 2.57
CA TYR A 264 -10.02 26.31 2.92
C TYR A 264 -9.95 26.02 4.42
N ALA A 265 -10.41 26.94 5.27
CA ALA A 265 -10.43 26.74 6.72
C ALA A 265 -11.34 25.58 7.14
N GLU A 266 -12.53 25.47 6.57
CA GLU A 266 -13.45 24.36 6.83
C GLU A 266 -12.91 23.04 6.28
N LEU A 267 -12.36 23.03 5.07
CA LEU A 267 -11.76 21.86 4.45
C LEU A 267 -10.52 21.39 5.23
N ASN A 268 -9.72 22.32 5.74
CA ASN A 268 -8.57 22.00 6.59
C ASN A 268 -9.02 21.40 7.92
N ARG A 269 -10.10 21.93 8.51
CA ARG A 269 -10.67 21.34 9.73
C ARG A 269 -11.24 19.94 9.49
N LEU A 270 -11.87 19.71 8.33
CA LEU A 270 -12.28 18.37 7.88
C LEU A 270 -11.06 17.43 7.82
N ALA A 271 -9.96 17.86 7.21
CA ALA A 271 -8.73 17.06 7.13
C ALA A 271 -8.22 16.67 8.52
N VAL A 272 -8.08 17.65 9.43
CA VAL A 272 -7.60 17.42 10.79
C VAL A 272 -8.53 16.49 11.57
N GLN A 273 -9.85 16.64 11.43
CA GLN A 273 -10.80 15.79 12.14
C GLN A 273 -10.77 14.35 11.63
N VAL A 274 -10.85 14.14 10.31
CA VAL A 274 -10.84 12.80 9.72
C VAL A 274 -9.53 12.09 10.02
N HIS A 275 -8.38 12.78 9.89
CA HIS A 275 -7.08 12.19 10.17
C HIS A 275 -6.92 11.84 11.66
N THR A 276 -7.46 12.66 12.57
CA THR A 276 -7.54 12.31 14.00
C THR A 276 -8.37 11.06 14.24
N SER A 277 -9.52 10.96 13.54
CA SER A 277 -10.42 9.83 13.69
C SER A 277 -9.79 8.49 13.27
N MET A 278 -8.75 8.53 12.42
CA MET A 278 -8.00 7.35 11.98
C MET A 278 -7.22 6.68 13.12
N GLY A 279 -6.93 7.40 14.22
CA GLY A 279 -6.36 6.78 15.42
C GLY A 279 -7.29 5.74 16.07
N ARG A 280 -8.59 5.71 15.72
CA ARG A 280 -9.53 4.67 16.16
C ARG A 280 -9.35 3.37 15.37
N MET A 281 -9.00 3.47 14.10
CA MET A 281 -8.98 2.36 13.13
C MET A 281 -7.57 1.82 12.84
N ILE A 282 -6.51 2.58 13.15
CA ILE A 282 -5.11 2.16 13.05
C ILE A 282 -4.40 2.50 14.36
N GLN A 283 -3.79 1.51 15.01
CA GLN A 283 -3.17 1.71 16.33
C GLN A 283 -1.83 0.98 16.45
N PRO A 284 -0.72 1.70 16.78
CA PRO A 284 -0.61 3.17 16.80
C PRO A 284 -0.66 3.80 15.38
N LEU A 285 -0.96 5.10 15.31
CA LEU A 285 -0.93 5.95 14.11
C LEU A 285 -0.20 7.26 14.45
N GLY A 286 0.40 7.92 13.46
CA GLY A 286 1.09 9.21 13.64
C GLY A 286 2.43 9.06 14.37
N THR A 287 3.10 7.93 14.19
CA THR A 287 4.37 7.65 14.90
C THR A 287 5.54 8.39 14.24
N VAL A 288 6.68 8.46 14.94
CA VAL A 288 7.93 9.02 14.39
C VAL A 288 8.45 8.26 13.16
N ASN A 289 8.02 7.01 13.01
CA ASN A 289 8.41 6.11 11.94
C ASN A 289 7.39 6.11 10.79
N ASP A 290 6.21 6.71 11.00
CA ASP A 290 5.19 6.83 9.97
C ASP A 290 5.38 8.11 9.15
N GLY A 291 4.96 8.10 7.89
CA GLY A 291 4.85 9.27 7.02
C GLY A 291 3.40 9.72 6.80
N ASP A 292 2.54 9.58 7.81
CA ASP A 292 1.08 9.72 7.65
C ASP A 292 0.64 11.09 7.12
N ILE A 293 -0.12 11.06 6.02
CA ILE A 293 -0.63 12.23 5.29
C ILE A 293 -2.09 11.98 4.90
N LEU A 294 -2.96 12.95 5.16
CA LEU A 294 -4.33 12.98 4.66
C LEU A 294 -4.54 14.20 3.76
N PHE A 295 -4.99 13.95 2.52
CA PHE A 295 -5.50 14.98 1.61
C PHE A 295 -6.99 15.21 1.85
N ALA A 296 -7.43 16.46 1.94
CA ALA A 296 -8.85 16.79 1.87
C ALA A 296 -9.11 17.64 0.63
N VAL A 297 -10.11 17.25 -0.15
CA VAL A 297 -10.43 17.84 -1.44
C VAL A 297 -11.92 18.17 -1.52
N SER A 298 -12.26 19.35 -1.99
CA SER A 298 -13.62 19.73 -2.36
C SER A 298 -13.70 20.06 -3.85
N THR A 299 -14.59 19.40 -4.59
CA THR A 299 -14.90 19.79 -6.00
C THR A 299 -15.76 21.05 -6.07
N ALA A 300 -16.23 21.58 -4.93
CA ALA A 300 -16.93 22.85 -4.79
C ALA A 300 -18.17 22.99 -5.69
N GLU A 301 -18.92 21.90 -5.89
CA GLU A 301 -20.03 21.83 -6.83
C GLU A 301 -21.35 22.29 -6.22
N ILE A 302 -21.59 21.98 -4.94
CA ILE A 302 -22.88 22.25 -4.28
C ILE A 302 -22.72 23.03 -2.98
N GLU A 303 -23.73 23.81 -2.64
CA GLU A 303 -23.89 24.37 -1.29
C GLU A 303 -24.88 23.50 -0.53
N ASN A 304 -24.53 23.14 0.71
CA ASN A 304 -25.42 22.38 1.58
C ASN A 304 -25.42 22.97 2.99
N PRO A 305 -26.14 24.08 3.22
CA PRO A 305 -26.21 24.70 4.55
C PRO A 305 -26.88 23.79 5.59
N GLY A 306 -27.61 22.75 5.16
CA GLY A 306 -28.23 21.76 6.04
C GLY A 306 -27.26 20.71 6.59
N LEU A 307 -26.05 20.60 6.03
CA LEU A 307 -25.00 19.70 6.51
C LEU A 307 -23.83 20.53 7.05
N HIS A 308 -23.82 20.75 8.36
CA HIS A 308 -22.78 21.52 9.03
C HIS A 308 -21.40 20.84 8.85
N PRO A 309 -20.29 21.59 8.71
CA PRO A 309 -18.95 21.01 8.52
C PRO A 309 -18.56 19.94 9.55
N THR A 310 -19.02 20.07 10.81
CA THR A 310 -18.82 19.04 11.84
C THR A 310 -19.51 17.72 11.50
N ASP A 311 -20.76 17.76 11.03
CA ASP A 311 -21.53 16.57 10.68
C ASP A 311 -20.96 15.91 9.43
N LEU A 312 -20.57 16.71 8.43
CA LEU A 312 -19.81 16.25 7.28
C LEU A 312 -18.54 15.48 7.72
N ALA A 313 -17.79 16.04 8.66
CA ALA A 313 -16.57 15.41 9.16
C ALA A 313 -16.82 14.14 9.98
N VAL A 314 -17.95 14.04 10.69
CA VAL A 314 -18.37 12.78 11.36
C VAL A 314 -18.67 11.70 10.32
N VAL A 315 -19.47 12.00 9.30
CA VAL A 315 -19.77 11.04 8.22
C VAL A 315 -18.51 10.63 7.47
N ALA A 316 -17.63 11.59 7.15
CA ALA A 316 -16.35 11.31 6.51
C ALA A 316 -15.43 10.43 7.39
N SER A 317 -15.44 10.63 8.72
CA SER A 317 -14.64 9.81 9.65
C SER A 317 -15.11 8.36 9.69
N GLU A 318 -16.42 8.11 9.64
CA GLU A 318 -16.97 6.74 9.58
C GLU A 318 -16.79 6.10 8.20
N THR A 319 -16.86 6.90 7.15
CA THR A 319 -16.58 6.45 5.78
C THR A 319 -15.10 6.06 5.67
N MET A 320 -14.18 6.85 6.24
CA MET A 320 -12.75 6.54 6.28
C MET A 320 -12.46 5.23 7.04
N TRP A 321 -13.15 4.95 8.14
CA TRP A 321 -13.00 3.66 8.83
C TRP A 321 -13.36 2.49 7.92
N SER A 322 -14.45 2.63 7.17
CA SER A 322 -14.87 1.62 6.19
C SER A 322 -13.84 1.50 5.06
N ALA A 323 -13.24 2.61 4.59
CA ALA A 323 -12.17 2.58 3.58
C ALA A 323 -10.93 1.83 4.09
N VAL A 324 -10.50 2.08 5.32
CA VAL A 324 -9.36 1.38 5.94
C VAL A 324 -9.65 -0.11 6.11
N LEU A 325 -10.86 -0.50 6.51
CA LEU A 325 -11.25 -1.92 6.59
C LEU A 325 -11.27 -2.59 5.21
N ASN A 326 -11.74 -1.88 4.18
CA ASN A 326 -11.74 -2.35 2.79
C ASN A 326 -10.33 -2.41 2.18
N SER A 327 -9.29 -1.92 2.87
CA SER A 327 -7.89 -2.07 2.45
C SER A 327 -7.32 -3.46 2.77
N ILE A 328 -7.96 -4.19 3.69
CA ILE A 328 -7.50 -5.50 4.12
C ILE A 328 -7.71 -6.49 2.96
N PRO A 329 -6.64 -7.09 2.42
CA PRO A 329 -6.76 -7.95 1.27
C PRO A 329 -7.46 -9.25 1.68
N HIS A 330 -8.35 -9.73 0.82
CA HIS A 330 -8.77 -11.13 0.86
C HIS A 330 -7.57 -11.99 0.48
N ILE A 331 -7.13 -12.83 1.42
CA ILE A 331 -6.12 -13.85 1.13
C ILE A 331 -6.91 -15.06 0.64
N ASP A 332 -7.11 -15.15 -0.68
CA ASP A 332 -7.75 -16.32 -1.27
C ASP A 332 -6.92 -17.58 -0.96
N PRO A 333 -7.55 -18.73 -0.70
CA PRO A 333 -6.84 -19.99 -0.69
C PRO A 333 -6.19 -20.17 -2.06
N TYR A 334 -4.86 -20.31 -2.08
CA TYR A 334 -4.11 -20.41 -3.33
C TYR A 334 -4.53 -21.66 -4.10
N SER A 335 -5.30 -21.47 -5.17
CA SER A 335 -5.58 -22.51 -6.14
C SER A 335 -4.55 -22.42 -7.26
N THR A 336 -3.64 -23.39 -7.30
CA THR A 336 -2.77 -23.57 -8.45
C THR A 336 -3.53 -24.41 -9.48
N THR A 337 -3.75 -23.85 -10.67
CA THR A 337 -4.11 -24.62 -11.87
C THR A 337 -2.88 -25.29 -12.50
N GLU A 338 -1.71 -25.15 -11.86
CA GLU A 338 -0.41 -25.56 -12.37
C GLU A 338 -0.18 -27.03 -12.01
N THR A 339 -0.49 -27.91 -12.96
CA THR A 339 -0.34 -29.37 -12.82
C THR A 339 1.10 -29.85 -13.03
N THR A 340 2.04 -28.93 -13.26
CA THR A 340 3.44 -29.24 -13.55
C THR A 340 4.08 -29.96 -12.37
N ILE A 341 4.55 -31.18 -12.58
CA ILE A 341 5.29 -31.94 -11.57
C ILE A 341 6.76 -31.53 -11.67
N PHE A 342 7.37 -31.27 -10.52
CA PHE A 342 8.80 -31.00 -10.40
C PHE A 342 9.47 -32.14 -9.65
N GLU A 343 10.59 -32.62 -10.17
CA GLU A 343 11.41 -33.61 -9.46
C GLU A 343 12.12 -32.93 -8.26
N PRO A 344 12.36 -33.63 -7.14
CA PRO A 344 12.99 -33.02 -5.97
C PRO A 344 14.37 -32.38 -6.23
N ALA A 345 15.11 -32.95 -7.18
CA ALA A 345 16.40 -32.42 -7.62
C ALA A 345 16.26 -31.09 -8.39
N GLU A 346 15.13 -30.86 -9.07
CA GLU A 346 14.86 -29.60 -9.77
C GLU A 346 14.54 -28.46 -8.80
N LEU A 347 13.98 -28.78 -7.63
CA LEU A 347 13.66 -27.78 -6.60
C LEU A 347 14.88 -27.40 -5.76
N SER A 348 15.87 -28.28 -5.67
CA SER A 348 17.06 -28.09 -4.84
C SER A 348 18.12 -27.28 -5.58
N GLN A 349 17.92 -25.96 -5.65
CA GLN A 349 18.74 -25.02 -6.42
C GLN A 349 18.99 -23.72 -5.64
N THR A 350 19.95 -22.93 -6.12
CA THR A 350 20.14 -21.54 -5.68
C THR A 350 19.40 -20.59 -6.62
N PHE A 351 18.50 -19.79 -6.06
CA PHE A 351 17.71 -18.81 -6.80
C PHE A 351 18.17 -17.39 -6.47
N LYS A 352 18.34 -16.59 -7.52
CA LYS A 352 18.65 -15.17 -7.44
C LYS A 352 17.39 -14.32 -7.63
N PHE A 353 17.17 -13.41 -6.70
CA PHE A 353 16.15 -12.38 -6.71
C PHE A 353 16.80 -11.00 -6.81
N GLY A 354 16.33 -10.19 -7.76
CA GLY A 354 16.86 -8.85 -7.95
C GLY A 354 18.38 -8.81 -8.14
N THR A 355 19.03 -7.85 -7.49
CA THR A 355 20.48 -7.59 -7.58
C THR A 355 21.29 -8.53 -6.69
N GLU A 356 20.84 -8.74 -5.45
CA GLU A 356 21.64 -9.26 -4.33
C GLU A 356 21.00 -10.44 -3.60
N GLY A 357 19.69 -10.67 -3.76
CA GLY A 357 18.99 -11.71 -3.01
C GLY A 357 19.36 -13.10 -3.51
N LEU A 358 20.00 -13.92 -2.67
CA LEU A 358 20.33 -15.31 -2.96
C LEU A 358 19.67 -16.24 -1.95
N VAL A 359 18.78 -17.12 -2.44
CA VAL A 359 18.10 -18.13 -1.63
C VAL A 359 18.56 -19.50 -2.09
N GLU A 360 19.22 -20.24 -1.20
CA GLU A 360 19.44 -21.66 -1.37
C GLU A 360 18.16 -22.41 -0.98
N VAL A 361 17.67 -23.23 -1.88
CA VAL A 361 16.53 -24.12 -1.66
C VAL A 361 17.03 -25.55 -1.62
N ARG A 362 16.56 -26.32 -0.63
CA ARG A 362 16.77 -27.77 -0.58
C ARG A 362 15.46 -28.47 -0.26
N GLN A 363 15.13 -29.50 -1.02
CA GLN A 363 14.00 -30.36 -0.72
C GLN A 363 14.47 -31.64 -0.02
N THR A 364 13.91 -31.91 1.16
CA THR A 364 14.16 -33.14 1.93
C THR A 364 12.82 -33.81 2.23
N GLY A 365 12.52 -34.90 1.51
CA GLY A 365 11.21 -35.55 1.58
C GLY A 365 10.09 -34.61 1.12
N ASN A 366 9.11 -34.37 1.99
CA ASN A 366 7.97 -33.47 1.73
C ASN A 366 8.22 -32.02 2.17
N ASN A 367 9.36 -31.74 2.81
CA ASN A 367 9.68 -30.41 3.31
C ASN A 367 10.68 -29.70 2.40
N LEU A 368 10.55 -28.38 2.37
CA LEU A 368 11.45 -27.47 1.69
C LEU A 368 12.17 -26.62 2.74
N THR A 369 13.49 -26.49 2.61
CA THR A 369 14.27 -25.55 3.41
C THR A 369 14.74 -24.40 2.54
N LEU A 370 14.60 -23.18 3.05
CA LEU A 370 15.08 -21.95 2.43
C LEU A 370 16.17 -21.37 3.30
N ARG A 371 17.30 -21.04 2.72
CA ARG A 371 18.38 -20.35 3.41
C ARG A 371 18.77 -19.09 2.64
N SER A 372 18.74 -17.94 3.30
CA SER A 372 19.40 -16.76 2.74
C SER A 372 20.92 -16.98 2.82
N ILE A 373 21.58 -17.04 1.67
CA ILE A 373 23.03 -17.28 1.58
C ILE A 373 23.81 -16.02 1.13
N GLY A 374 23.11 -14.90 0.94
CA GLY A 374 23.72 -13.60 0.68
C GLY A 374 23.93 -12.78 1.96
N GLU A 375 24.30 -11.50 1.78
CA GLU A 375 24.47 -10.55 2.88
C GLU A 375 23.17 -9.81 3.25
N CYS A 376 22.10 -9.99 2.47
CA CYS A 376 20.81 -9.34 2.69
C CYS A 376 19.75 -10.32 3.23
N SER A 377 18.84 -9.80 4.04
CA SER A 377 17.64 -10.52 4.47
C SER A 377 16.65 -10.65 3.31
N ILE A 378 15.97 -11.80 3.22
CA ILE A 378 15.06 -12.11 2.10
C ILE A 378 13.70 -12.52 2.68
N PHE A 379 12.66 -11.68 2.52
CA PHE A 379 11.31 -11.98 3.03
C PHE A 379 11.27 -12.33 4.53
N GLY A 380 12.09 -11.64 5.32
CA GLY A 380 12.22 -11.89 6.76
C GLY A 380 13.14 -13.04 7.14
N ILE A 381 13.81 -13.68 6.17
CA ILE A 381 14.89 -14.66 6.41
C ILE A 381 16.20 -13.89 6.56
N GLU A 382 16.78 -13.89 7.76
CA GLU A 382 18.07 -13.24 8.00
C GLU A 382 19.23 -13.96 7.28
N PRO A 383 20.34 -13.27 6.96
CA PRO A 383 21.53 -13.91 6.40
C PRO A 383 21.97 -15.13 7.23
N GLY A 384 22.05 -16.28 6.57
CA GLY A 384 22.42 -17.56 7.18
C GLY A 384 21.28 -18.29 7.90
N GLU A 385 20.13 -17.65 8.15
CA GLU A 385 18.95 -18.29 8.73
C GLU A 385 18.32 -19.28 7.75
N THR A 386 17.78 -20.37 8.29
CA THR A 386 17.08 -21.39 7.50
C THR A 386 15.63 -21.49 7.95
N LEU A 387 14.70 -21.27 7.04
CA LEU A 387 13.28 -21.57 7.24
C LEU A 387 12.95 -22.96 6.71
N VAL A 388 12.05 -23.65 7.41
CA VAL A 388 11.53 -24.96 7.01
C VAL A 388 10.04 -24.82 6.72
N SER A 389 9.58 -25.41 5.62
CA SER A 389 8.17 -25.42 5.28
C SER A 389 7.35 -26.11 6.36
N ALA A 390 6.23 -25.51 6.75
CA ALA A 390 5.25 -26.08 7.67
C ALA A 390 4.39 -27.19 7.02
N GLY A 391 4.38 -27.24 5.69
CA GLY A 391 3.67 -28.28 4.94
C GLY A 391 3.72 -28.04 3.43
N ARG A 392 3.07 -28.95 2.69
CA ARG A 392 2.95 -28.91 1.24
C ARG A 392 1.47 -28.98 0.85
N GLU A 393 1.09 -28.14 -0.10
CA GLU A 393 -0.24 -28.12 -0.72
C GLU A 393 -0.08 -28.12 -2.25
N ALA A 394 -0.39 -29.25 -2.89
CA ALA A 394 -0.12 -29.49 -4.31
C ALA A 394 1.36 -29.19 -4.68
N ASN A 395 1.59 -28.23 -5.57
CA ASN A 395 2.91 -27.77 -6.01
C ASN A 395 3.44 -26.56 -5.24
N SER A 396 2.86 -26.26 -4.08
CA SER A 396 3.27 -25.16 -3.22
C SER A 396 3.64 -25.62 -1.81
N PHE A 397 4.53 -24.86 -1.17
CA PHE A 397 5.03 -25.09 0.17
C PHE A 397 4.60 -23.94 1.07
N LEU A 398 4.08 -24.27 2.25
CA LEU A 398 3.59 -23.31 3.24
C LEU A 398 4.69 -23.01 4.25
N PHE A 399 4.78 -21.76 4.68
CA PHE A 399 5.73 -21.33 5.70
C PHE A 399 4.98 -20.65 6.84
N ALA A 400 5.43 -20.91 8.07
CA ALA A 400 4.96 -20.22 9.26
C ALA A 400 5.76 -18.91 9.45
N SER A 401 5.71 -18.01 8.47
CA SER A 401 6.33 -16.68 8.52
C SER A 401 5.27 -15.61 8.30
N GLU A 402 5.47 -14.45 8.95
CA GLU A 402 4.60 -13.29 8.85
C GLU A 402 4.51 -12.72 7.43
N ILE A 403 5.67 -12.70 6.75
CA ILE A 403 5.86 -12.06 5.44
C ILE A 403 5.88 -13.10 4.33
N LEU A 404 6.53 -14.24 4.53
CA LEU A 404 6.61 -15.33 3.56
C LEU A 404 5.63 -16.44 3.93
N GLN A 405 4.46 -16.44 3.30
CA GLN A 405 3.42 -17.41 3.66
C GLN A 405 3.46 -18.64 2.76
N ARG A 406 3.87 -18.46 1.50
CA ARG A 406 3.78 -19.52 0.49
C ARG A 406 4.87 -19.39 -0.56
N ILE A 407 5.34 -20.53 -1.02
CA ILE A 407 6.24 -20.68 -2.16
C ILE A 407 5.64 -21.61 -3.20
N ALA A 408 5.83 -21.29 -4.47
CA ALA A 408 5.56 -22.18 -5.58
C ALA A 408 6.76 -22.20 -6.55
N PHE A 409 6.69 -23.08 -7.54
CA PHE A 409 7.67 -23.17 -8.61
C PHE A 409 6.97 -23.07 -9.96
N LYS A 410 7.64 -22.44 -10.91
CA LYS A 410 7.17 -22.29 -12.31
C LYS A 410 8.29 -22.64 -13.27
N ARG A 411 7.96 -22.87 -14.54
CA ARG A 411 8.96 -22.89 -15.62
C ARG A 411 8.88 -21.59 -16.42
N ASP A 412 10.03 -21.05 -16.80
CA ASP A 412 10.09 -19.94 -17.76
C ASP A 412 9.86 -20.45 -19.20
N SER A 413 9.88 -19.53 -20.17
CA SER A 413 9.73 -19.86 -21.59
C SER A 413 10.79 -20.81 -22.13
N ASP A 414 11.94 -20.92 -21.46
CA ASP A 414 13.03 -21.83 -21.81
C ASP A 414 12.94 -23.18 -21.07
N GLY A 415 11.89 -23.39 -20.26
CA GLY A 415 11.70 -24.58 -19.44
C GLY A 415 12.50 -24.61 -18.13
N LYS A 416 13.22 -23.52 -17.78
CA LYS A 416 14.00 -23.46 -16.53
C LYS A 416 13.11 -23.20 -15.34
N VAL A 417 13.43 -23.86 -14.23
CA VAL A 417 12.69 -23.69 -12.98
C VAL A 417 12.93 -22.30 -12.38
N MET A 418 11.86 -21.69 -11.90
CA MET A 418 11.85 -20.44 -11.17
C MET A 418 11.19 -20.63 -9.81
N LEU A 419 11.73 -19.98 -8.80
CA LEU A 419 11.16 -19.92 -7.46
C LEU A 419 10.19 -18.74 -7.38
N VAL A 420 9.00 -18.97 -6.85
CA VAL A 420 7.97 -17.94 -6.72
C VAL A 420 7.62 -17.75 -5.26
N LEU A 421 7.98 -16.58 -4.73
CA LEU A 421 7.65 -16.16 -3.36
C LEU A 421 6.31 -15.41 -3.37
N ASN A 422 5.45 -15.73 -2.41
CA ASN A 422 4.08 -15.19 -2.28
C ASN A 422 3.31 -15.12 -3.61
N PRO A 423 3.03 -16.27 -4.26
CA PRO A 423 2.29 -16.32 -5.51
C PRO A 423 0.99 -15.49 -5.49
N GLY A 424 0.64 -14.88 -6.62
CA GLY A 424 -0.53 -14.03 -6.75
C GLY A 424 -0.17 -12.55 -6.73
N ASN A 425 -0.83 -11.76 -5.88
CA ASN A 425 -0.61 -10.32 -5.84
C ASN A 425 0.84 -9.98 -5.43
N TRP A 426 1.43 -10.57 -4.40
CA TRP A 426 2.77 -10.14 -3.94
C TRP A 426 3.93 -10.93 -4.57
N GLN A 427 3.67 -11.52 -5.73
CA GLN A 427 4.58 -12.44 -6.39
C GLN A 427 5.95 -11.81 -6.64
N GLN A 428 7.01 -12.48 -6.19
CA GLN A 428 8.40 -12.19 -6.59
C GLN A 428 9.05 -13.46 -7.13
N ILE A 429 9.77 -13.31 -8.24
CA ILE A 429 10.32 -14.44 -8.99
C ILE A 429 11.84 -14.46 -8.84
N GLY A 430 12.34 -15.60 -8.39
CA GLY A 430 13.76 -15.94 -8.34
C GLY A 430 14.12 -16.84 -9.51
N LYS A 431 15.22 -16.52 -10.19
CA LYS A 431 15.75 -17.34 -11.30
C LYS A 431 16.94 -18.15 -10.82
N ILE A 432 17.15 -19.35 -11.37
CA ILE A 432 18.34 -20.15 -11.05
C ILE A 432 19.60 -19.32 -11.32
N LEU A 433 20.46 -19.24 -10.31
CA LEU A 433 21.81 -18.71 -10.48
C LEU A 433 22.57 -19.73 -11.33
N LYS A 434 22.89 -19.38 -12.59
CA LYS A 434 23.78 -20.22 -13.40
C LYS A 434 25.08 -20.41 -12.63
N ALA A 435 25.48 -21.67 -12.42
CA ALA A 435 26.78 -22.03 -11.89
C ALA A 435 27.92 -21.51 -12.77
#